data_AF-A0A4Y3WJA0-F1
#
_entry.id   AF-A0A4Y3WJA0-F1
#
_cell.length_a   1.000
_cell.length_b   1.000
_cell.length_c   1.000
_cell.angle_alpha   90.00
_cell.angle_beta   90.00
_cell.angle_gamma   90.00
#
_symmetry.space_group_name_H-M   'P 1'
#
loop_
_entity.id
_entity.type
_entity.pdbx_description
1 polymer ?
#
loop_
_entity_poly.entity_id
_entity_poly.type
_entity_poly.pdbx_seq_one_letter_code
_entity_poly.pdbx_strand_id
1 'polypeptide(L)'
;MTGLEIFAWIVLVILVVTVVVVFCLFGWLLGHIAKTRGHPWADAVRAAGWITLIFGFALWPLALIWAYVDIPASRRREHTP
;
A
#
# COMPACT_ATOMS: atom_id res chain seq x y z
N MET A 1 6.83 18.45 -35.57
CA MET A 1 6.41 18.58 -34.17
C MET A 1 6.01 20.02 -33.91
N THR A 2 4.73 20.30 -33.80
CA THR A 2 4.19 21.62 -33.44
C THR A 2 4.47 21.92 -31.96
N GLY A 3 4.49 23.20 -31.57
CA GLY A 3 4.72 23.58 -30.16
C GLY A 3 3.69 22.98 -29.20
N LEU A 4 2.45 22.77 -29.67
CA LEU A 4 1.38 22.12 -28.92
C LEU A 4 1.63 20.63 -28.69
N GLU A 5 2.23 19.93 -29.65
CA GLU A 5 2.59 18.51 -29.48
C GLU A 5 3.65 18.32 -28.41
N ILE A 6 4.66 19.20 -28.37
CA ILE A 6 5.70 19.17 -27.33
C ILE A 6 5.09 19.45 -25.96
N PHE A 7 4.21 20.44 -25.85
CA PHE A 7 3.50 20.74 -24.61
C PHE A 7 2.64 19.55 -24.13
N ALA A 8 1.89 18.93 -25.04
CA ALA A 8 1.07 17.76 -24.72
C ALA A 8 1.91 16.60 -24.19
N TRP A 9 3.07 16.32 -24.78
CA TRP A 9 4.00 15.29 -24.29
C TRP A 9 4.53 15.59 -22.89
N ILE A 10 4.89 16.84 -22.59
CA ILE A 10 5.35 17.24 -21.25
C ILE A 10 4.24 17.00 -20.22
N VAL A 11 3.02 17.46 -20.51
CA VAL A 11 1.87 17.27 -19.62
C VAL A 11 1.57 15.79 -19.43
N LEU A 12 1.63 14.99 -20.50
CA LEU A 12 1.42 13.54 -20.43
C LEU A 12 2.46 12.86 -19.53
N VAL A 13 3.74 13.20 -19.67
CA VAL A 13 4.80 12.65 -18.80
C VAL A 13 4.56 13.02 -17.34
N ILE A 14 4.23 14.28 -17.06
CA ILE A 14 3.93 14.75 -15.70
C ILE A 14 2.72 14.00 -15.13
N LEU A 15 1.67 13.80 -15.93
CA LEU A 15 0.48 13.07 -15.54
C LEU A 15 0.82 11.63 -15.16
N VAL A 16 1.60 10.93 -15.99
CA VAL A 16 2.04 9.55 -15.74
C VAL A 16 2.88 9.48 -14.46
N VAL A 17 3.84 10.39 -14.29
CA VAL A 17 4.67 10.45 -13.07
C VAL A 17 3.82 10.68 -11.84
N THR A 18 2.84 11.59 -11.91
CA THR A 18 1.93 11.89 -10.79
C THR A 18 1.13 10.64 -10.40
N VAL A 19 0.58 9.92 -11.38
CA VAL A 19 -0.13 8.66 -11.13
C VAL A 19 0.78 7.64 -10.44
N VAL A 20 2.00 7.43 -10.94
CA VAL A 20 2.96 6.48 -10.34
C VAL A 20 3.33 6.86 -8.90
N VAL A 21 3.55 8.15 -8.62
CA VAL A 21 3.86 8.63 -7.26
C VAL A 21 2.70 8.37 -6.31
N VAL A 22 1.47 8.67 -6.71
CA VAL A 22 0.27 8.39 -5.90
C VAL A 22 0.13 6.90 -5.62
N PHE A 23 0.37 6.04 -6.61
CA PHE A 23 0.36 4.59 -6.43
C PHE A 23 1.42 4.09 -5.45
N CYS A 24 2.66 4.57 -5.56
CA CYS A 24 3.73 4.23 -4.62
C CYS A 24 3.40 4.70 -3.18
N LEU A 25 2.85 5.90 -3.04
CA LEU A 25 2.41 6.42 -1.74
C LEU A 25 1.36 5.51 -1.10
N PHE A 26 0.38 5.04 -1.86
CA PHE A 26 -0.64 4.11 -1.36
C PHE A 26 -0.05 2.78 -0.88
N GLY A 27 0.90 2.18 -1.62
CA GLY A 27 1.59 0.96 -1.18
C GLY A 27 2.43 1.15 0.09
N TRP A 28 3.09 2.31 0.23
CA TRP A 28 3.87 2.64 1.42
C TRP A 28 3.01 2.94 2.65
N LEU A 29 1.90 3.64 2.46
CA LEU A 29 1.01 4.06 3.54
C LEU A 29 0.45 2.84 4.30
N LEU A 30 0.08 1.79 3.57
CA LEU A 30 -0.36 0.51 4.12
C LEU A 30 0.65 -0.11 5.11
N GLY A 31 1.92 -0.20 4.70
CA GLY A 31 2.97 -0.75 5.56
C GLY A 31 3.27 0.14 6.77
N HIS A 32 3.16 1.46 6.60
CA HIS A 32 3.40 2.40 7.69
C HIS A 32 2.28 2.36 8.74
N ILE A 33 1.01 2.26 8.30
CA ILE A 33 -0.16 2.12 9.19
C ILE A 33 -0.08 0.82 10.00
N ALA A 34 0.27 -0.30 9.37
CA ALA A 34 0.41 -1.57 10.08
C ALA A 34 1.52 -1.55 11.15
N LYS A 35 2.64 -0.87 10.84
CA LYS A 35 3.79 -0.74 11.75
C LYS A 35 3.49 0.18 12.93
N THR A 36 2.74 1.26 12.72
CA THR A 36 2.33 2.20 13.79
C THR A 36 1.24 1.65 14.70
N ARG A 37 0.44 0.68 14.22
CA ARG A 37 -0.63 0.03 15.01
C ARG A 37 -0.17 -1.15 15.86
N GLY A 38 1.06 -1.63 15.71
CA GLY A 38 1.55 -2.79 16.46
C GLY A 38 1.00 -4.13 15.96
N HIS A 39 0.61 -4.20 14.68
CA HIS A 39 0.06 -5.41 14.09
C HIS A 39 1.14 -6.52 14.05
N PRO A 40 0.86 -7.76 14.51
CA PRO A 40 1.85 -8.83 14.59
C PRO A 40 2.46 -9.23 13.24
N TRP A 41 1.82 -8.86 12.12
CA TRP A 41 2.24 -9.21 10.76
C TRP A 41 2.36 -7.97 9.85
N ALA A 42 2.96 -6.88 10.34
CA ALA A 42 3.11 -5.63 9.59
C ALA A 42 3.79 -5.79 8.21
N ASP A 43 4.76 -6.70 8.09
CA ASP A 43 5.43 -6.98 6.82
C ASP A 43 4.55 -7.74 5.82
N ALA A 44 3.65 -8.61 6.30
CA ALA A 44 2.69 -9.32 5.44
C ALA A 44 1.67 -8.37 4.83
N VAL A 45 1.20 -7.39 5.61
CA VAL A 45 0.30 -6.33 5.13
C VAL A 45 1.01 -5.46 4.08
N ARG A 46 2.29 -5.16 4.30
CA ARG A 46 3.10 -4.39 3.35
C ARG A 46 3.26 -5.15 2.03
N ALA A 47 3.60 -6.44 2.09
CA ALA A 47 3.68 -7.30 0.91
C ALA A 47 2.31 -7.44 0.20
N ALA A 48 1.22 -7.64 0.95
CA ALA A 48 -0.13 -7.72 0.39
C ALA A 48 -0.54 -6.43 -0.30
N GLY A 49 -0.17 -5.26 0.25
CA GLY A 49 -0.38 -3.97 -0.38
C GLY A 49 0.31 -3.85 -1.74
N TRP A 50 1.59 -4.25 -1.85
CA TRP A 50 2.32 -4.25 -3.12
C TRP A 50 1.80 -5.28 -4.11
N ILE A 51 1.49 -6.49 -3.65
CA ILE A 51 0.97 -7.57 -4.50
C ILE A 51 -0.39 -7.17 -5.07
N THR A 52 -1.31 -6.68 -4.26
CA THR A 52 -2.65 -6.25 -4.72
C THR A 52 -2.59 -5.03 -5.63
N LEU A 53 -1.63 -4.11 -5.42
CA LEU A 53 -1.41 -2.97 -6.31
C LEU A 53 -1.00 -3.41 -7.73
N ILE A 54 -0.13 -4.42 -7.83
CA ILE A 54 0.38 -4.94 -9.11
C ILE A 54 -0.62 -5.89 -9.77
N PHE A 55 -1.23 -6.81 -9.02
CA PHE A 55 -2.03 -7.90 -9.58
C PHE A 55 -3.49 -7.55 -9.87
N GLY A 56 -4.03 -6.48 -9.27
CA GLY A 56 -5.41 -6.14 -9.56
C GLY A 56 -5.96 -5.09 -8.65
N PHE A 57 -5.34 -3.89 -8.64
CA PHE A 57 -5.73 -2.61 -8.01
C PHE A 57 -7.06 -2.58 -7.22
N ALA A 58 -8.15 -3.10 -7.77
CA ALA A 58 -9.40 -3.42 -7.09
C ALA A 58 -9.30 -4.26 -5.79
N LEU A 59 -8.26 -5.10 -5.60
CA LEU A 59 -8.04 -5.93 -4.40
C LEU A 59 -7.31 -5.18 -3.27
N TRP A 60 -6.84 -3.97 -3.55
CA TRP A 60 -6.14 -3.12 -2.59
C TRP A 60 -6.96 -2.74 -1.34
N PRO A 61 -8.28 -2.46 -1.43
CA PRO A 61 -9.13 -2.25 -0.26
C PRO A 61 -9.24 -3.49 0.63
N LEU A 62 -9.18 -4.69 0.05
CA LEU A 62 -9.18 -5.95 0.81
C LEU A 62 -7.92 -6.07 1.68
N ALA A 63 -6.75 -5.69 1.16
CA ALA A 63 -5.51 -5.65 1.94
C ALA A 63 -5.58 -4.61 3.07
N LEU A 64 -6.22 -3.45 2.84
CA LEU A 64 -6.51 -2.46 3.88
C LEU A 64 -7.44 -3.01 4.97
N ILE A 65 -8.53 -3.70 4.58
CA ILE A 65 -9.45 -4.33 5.53
C ILE A 65 -8.69 -5.36 6.38
N TRP A 66 -7.79 -6.13 5.78
CA TRP A 66 -6.97 -7.11 6.49
C TRP A 66 -5.94 -6.47 7.43
N ALA A 67 -5.37 -5.32 7.04
CA ALA A 67 -4.55 -4.50 7.93
C ALA A 67 -5.33 -3.98 9.15
N TYR A 68 -6.64 -3.80 9.00
CA TYR A 68 -7.53 -3.33 10.06
C TYR A 68 -8.10 -4.47 10.92
N VAL A 69 -8.15 -5.69 10.39
CA VAL A 69 -8.48 -6.90 11.15
C VAL A 69 -7.25 -7.28 11.98
N ASP A 70 -7.21 -6.77 13.20
CA ASP A 70 -6.31 -7.27 14.25
C ASP A 70 -6.81 -8.64 14.70
N ILE A 71 -6.06 -9.69 14.38
CA ILE A 71 -6.27 -11.01 14.97
C ILE A 71 -5.63 -10.94 16.36
N PRO A 72 -6.39 -11.00 17.47
CA PRO A 72 -5.85 -10.82 18.80
C PRO A 72 -4.75 -11.87 19.04
N ALA A 73 -3.54 -11.38 19.32
CA ALA A 73 -2.40 -12.21 19.66
C ALA A 73 -2.81 -13.18 20.78
N SER A 74 -2.67 -14.47 20.51
CA SER A 74 -2.96 -15.53 21.47
C SER A 74 -2.30 -15.19 22.81
N ARG A 75 -3.10 -15.04 23.85
CA ARG A 75 -2.67 -14.84 25.24
C ARG A 75 -1.61 -15.89 25.56
N ARG A 76 -0.33 -15.49 25.56
CA ARG A 76 0.79 -16.33 26.01
C ARG A 76 0.50 -16.63 27.47
N ARG A 77 0.07 -17.86 27.74
CA ARG A 77 -0.28 -18.29 29.09
C ARG A 77 0.96 -18.16 29.96
N GLU A 78 0.77 -17.44 31.05
CA GLU A 78 1.67 -17.28 32.17
C GLU A 78 2.12 -18.67 32.64
N HIS A 79 3.41 -18.96 32.49
CA HIS A 79 4.01 -20.16 33.06
C HIS A 79 4.72 -19.71 34.33
N THR A 80 3.94 -19.61 35.41
CA THR A 80 4.47 -19.42 36.76
C THR A 80 4.45 -20.79 37.44
N PRO A 81 5.60 -21.39 37.77
CA PRO A 81 5.66 -22.54 38.67
C PRO A 81 5.44 -22.13 40.13
#